data_AF-A0A2S8GGB5-F1
#
_entry.id   AF-A0A2S8GGB5-F1
#
_cell.length_a   1.000
_cell.length_b   1.000
_cell.length_c   1.000
_cell.angle_alpha   90.00
_cell.angle_beta   90.00
_cell.angle_gamma   90.00
#
_symmetry.space_group_name_H-M   'P 1'
#
loop_
_entity.id
_entity.type
_entity.pdbx_description
1 polymer ?
#
loop_
_entity_poly.entity_id
_entity_poly.type
_entity_poly.pdbx_seq_one_letter_code
_entity_poly.pdbx_strand_id
1 'polypeptide(L)'
;MLQDFYTFYAVLAMSIGLMVTTAALYFSGLLRRLINARRFGVWQLLGFMLAIALIVGVYARIEKWNRPNTQFERLLSGSESHSVTRLRIIGSQRVKVIEDQGSCELITSAMRRPASVGYVPVRSLVCYDSTIKLDSGESVQAGIGVFDDNGPTLVIMHPLNRSFSDPKFYTVPLGASLPPELEKKLMCFADE
;
A
#
# COMPACT_ATOMS: atom_id res chain seq x y z
N MET A 1 -21.71 -5.62 18.23
CA MET A 1 -21.50 -5.36 16.79
C MET A 1 -20.04 -5.15 16.42
N LEU A 2 -19.30 -4.16 16.95
CA LEU A 2 -17.85 -4.05 16.70
C LEU A 2 -17.04 -5.18 17.37
N GLN A 3 -17.42 -5.58 18.59
CA GLN A 3 -16.71 -6.61 19.36
C GLN A 3 -16.80 -8.01 18.73
N ASP A 4 -17.94 -8.34 18.12
CA ASP A 4 -18.19 -9.61 17.41
C ASP A 4 -17.39 -9.69 16.09
N PHE A 5 -17.09 -8.53 15.49
CA PHE A 5 -16.27 -8.45 14.30
C PHE A 5 -14.81 -8.76 14.62
N TYR A 6 -14.26 -8.18 15.70
CA TYR A 6 -12.87 -8.44 16.12
C TYR A 6 -12.63 -9.89 16.55
N THR A 7 -13.58 -10.52 17.25
CA THR A 7 -13.47 -11.93 17.65
C THR A 7 -13.49 -12.86 16.44
N PHE A 8 -14.31 -12.59 15.43
CA PHE A 8 -14.33 -13.36 14.19
C PHE A 8 -12.98 -13.31 13.44
N TYR A 9 -12.39 -12.12 13.29
CA TYR A 9 -11.09 -11.97 12.63
C TYR A 9 -9.95 -12.58 13.45
N ALA A 10 -9.98 -12.49 14.78
CA ALA A 10 -9.00 -13.14 15.64
C ALA A 10 -9.02 -14.67 15.50
N VAL A 11 -10.22 -15.27 15.47
CA VAL A 11 -10.38 -16.72 15.26
C VAL A 11 -9.92 -17.14 13.86
N LEU A 12 -10.23 -16.34 12.83
CA LEU A 12 -9.76 -16.58 11.46
C LEU A 12 -8.22 -16.53 11.37
N ALA A 13 -7.60 -15.50 11.96
CA ALA A 13 -6.15 -15.33 11.98
C ALA A 13 -5.45 -16.46 12.75
N MET A 14 -6.00 -16.88 13.90
CA MET A 14 -5.49 -18.03 14.66
C MET A 14 -5.63 -19.34 13.87
N SER A 15 -6.74 -19.52 13.15
CA SER A 15 -6.96 -20.72 12.32
C SER A 15 -5.99 -20.79 11.15
N ILE A 16 -5.76 -19.67 10.46
CA ILE A 16 -4.75 -19.56 9.39
C ILE A 16 -3.35 -19.78 9.96
N GLY A 17 -3.03 -19.16 11.10
CA GLY A 17 -1.75 -19.34 11.78
C GLY A 17 -1.49 -20.79 12.16
N LEU A 18 -2.50 -21.49 12.69
CA LEU A 18 -2.43 -22.91 13.02
C LEU A 18 -2.25 -23.79 11.77
N MET A 19 -2.97 -23.49 10.68
CA MET A 19 -2.81 -24.19 9.40
C MET A 19 -1.40 -24.01 8.82
N VAL A 20 -0.84 -22.80 8.90
CA VAL A 20 0.51 -22.52 8.41
C VAL A 20 1.57 -23.23 9.26
N THR A 21 1.44 -23.20 10.59
CA THR A 21 2.37 -23.92 11.49
C THR A 21 2.27 -25.43 11.34
N THR A 22 1.06 -26.00 11.22
CA THR A 22 0.91 -27.44 10.96
C THR A 22 1.43 -27.83 9.59
N ALA A 23 1.21 -27.02 8.55
CA ALA A 23 1.82 -27.22 7.24
C ALA A 23 3.36 -27.14 7.30
N ALA A 24 3.93 -26.18 8.04
CA ALA A 24 5.38 -26.03 8.20
C ALA A 24 6.00 -27.20 9.00
N LEU A 25 5.34 -27.69 10.04
CA LEU A 25 5.76 -28.86 10.81
C LEU A 25 5.65 -30.14 9.98
N TYR A 26 4.58 -30.29 9.20
CA TYR A 26 4.44 -31.40 8.27
C TYR A 26 5.52 -31.36 7.19
N PHE A 27 5.79 -30.18 6.62
CA PHE A 27 6.78 -29.98 5.57
C PHE A 27 8.21 -30.20 6.08
N SER A 28 8.55 -29.71 7.28
CA SER A 28 9.85 -29.96 7.90
C SER A 28 10.05 -31.43 8.29
N GLY A 29 9.00 -32.10 8.77
CA GLY A 29 9.00 -33.55 8.99
C GLY A 29 9.19 -34.35 7.69
N LEU A 30 8.55 -33.91 6.61
CA LEU A 30 8.65 -34.53 5.28
C LEU A 30 10.02 -34.26 4.63
N LEU A 31 10.59 -33.06 4.82
CA LEU A 31 11.93 -32.67 4.40
C LEU A 31 13.01 -33.47 5.16
N ARG A 32 12.83 -33.67 6.47
CA ARG A 32 13.73 -34.50 7.28
C ARG A 32 13.67 -35.97 6.88
N ARG A 33 12.48 -36.47 6.47
CA ARG A 33 12.33 -37.80 5.87
C ARG A 33 12.92 -37.88 4.46
N LEU A 34 12.81 -36.84 3.64
CA LEU A 34 13.46 -36.70 2.32
C LEU A 34 14.98 -36.85 2.42
N ILE A 35 15.60 -36.14 3.36
CA ILE A 35 17.05 -36.16 3.57
C ILE A 35 17.55 -37.55 4.01
N ASN A 36 16.73 -38.31 4.74
CA ASN A 36 17.12 -39.59 5.34
C ASN A 36 16.61 -40.84 4.60
N ALA A 37 15.76 -40.72 3.57
CA ALA A 37 15.15 -41.87 2.92
C ALA A 37 15.83 -42.24 1.59
N ARG A 38 16.37 -43.47 1.54
CA ARG A 38 17.05 -44.06 0.37
C ARG A 38 16.09 -44.53 -0.75
N ARG A 39 14.77 -44.48 -0.52
CA ARG A 39 13.71 -44.82 -1.49
C ARG A 39 12.52 -43.89 -1.28
N PHE A 40 12.44 -42.84 -2.10
CA PHE A 40 11.25 -42.00 -2.18
C PHE A 40 10.28 -42.56 -3.22
N GLY A 41 9.02 -42.76 -2.83
CA GLY A 41 7.97 -43.10 -3.78
C GLY A 41 7.62 -41.89 -4.64
N VAL A 42 7.44 -42.10 -5.95
CA VAL A 42 7.14 -41.05 -6.94
C VAL A 42 6.00 -40.13 -6.50
N TRP A 43 4.99 -40.67 -5.81
CA TRP A 43 3.84 -39.93 -5.27
C TRP A 43 4.19 -38.92 -4.16
N GLN A 44 5.16 -39.24 -3.30
CA GLN A 44 5.59 -38.33 -2.24
C GLN A 44 6.43 -37.17 -2.79
N LEU A 45 7.23 -37.45 -3.82
CA LEU A 45 7.97 -36.42 -4.55
C LEU A 45 7.01 -35.46 -5.29
N LEU A 46 6.00 -36.00 -5.96
CA LEU A 46 4.95 -35.22 -6.62
C LEU A 46 4.19 -34.32 -5.64
N GLY A 47 3.80 -34.85 -4.48
CA GLY A 47 3.13 -34.06 -3.44
C GLY A 47 3.99 -32.91 -2.90
N PHE A 48 5.29 -33.14 -2.72
CA PHE A 48 6.24 -32.12 -2.29
C PHE A 48 6.43 -31.02 -3.35
N MET A 49 6.59 -31.40 -4.62
CA MET A 49 6.68 -30.46 -5.75
C MET A 49 5.43 -29.59 -5.86
N LEU A 50 4.24 -30.19 -5.70
CA LEU A 50 2.98 -29.46 -5.72
C LEU A 50 2.87 -28.46 -4.57
N ALA A 51 3.30 -28.86 -3.36
CA ALA A 51 3.31 -27.96 -2.20
C ALA A 51 4.27 -26.78 -2.39
N ILE A 52 5.47 -27.01 -2.93
CA ILE A 52 6.40 -25.93 -3.28
C ILE A 52 5.77 -25.00 -4.33
N ALA A 53 5.20 -25.54 -5.40
CA ALA A 53 4.57 -24.75 -6.44
C ALA A 53 3.45 -23.87 -5.88
N LEU A 54 2.66 -24.39 -4.93
CA LEU A 54 1.60 -23.64 -4.26
C LEU A 54 2.17 -22.52 -3.38
N ILE A 55 3.21 -22.79 -2.58
CA ILE A 55 3.87 -21.76 -1.76
C ILE A 55 4.47 -20.66 -2.63
N VAL A 56 5.19 -21.02 -3.70
CA VAL A 56 5.77 -20.06 -4.64
C VAL A 56 4.69 -19.25 -5.34
N GLY A 57 3.59 -19.89 -5.76
CA GLY A 57 2.45 -19.20 -6.37
C GLY A 57 1.78 -18.20 -5.42
N VAL A 58 1.59 -18.57 -4.15
CA VAL A 58 1.06 -17.68 -3.11
C VAL A 58 2.03 -16.53 -2.86
N TYR A 59 3.33 -16.80 -2.71
CA TYR A 59 4.35 -15.78 -2.51
C TYR A 59 4.40 -14.79 -3.67
N ALA A 60 4.46 -15.28 -4.91
CA ALA A 60 4.47 -14.43 -6.11
C ALA A 60 3.20 -13.56 -6.21
N ARG A 61 2.05 -14.07 -5.77
CA ARG A 61 0.80 -13.31 -5.70
C ARG A 61 0.84 -12.21 -4.63
N ILE A 62 1.33 -12.53 -3.44
CA ILE A 62 1.53 -11.56 -2.34
C ILE A 62 2.51 -10.47 -2.77
N GLU A 63 3.63 -10.86 -3.39
CA GLU A 63 4.63 -9.95 -3.90
C GLU A 63 4.03 -9.00 -4.94
N LYS A 64 3.26 -9.53 -5.91
CA LYS A 64 2.57 -8.70 -6.92
C LYS A 64 1.59 -7.71 -6.29
N TRP A 65 0.96 -8.06 -5.17
CA TRP A 65 0.04 -7.17 -4.46
C TRP A 65 0.77 -6.09 -3.63
N ASN A 66 1.94 -6.41 -3.08
CA ASN A 66 2.72 -5.50 -2.22
C ASN A 66 3.73 -4.64 -2.99
N ARG A 67 4.13 -5.05 -4.20
CA ARG A 67 5.04 -4.32 -5.08
C ARG A 67 4.63 -2.86 -5.32
N PRO A 68 3.36 -2.53 -5.64
CA PRO A 68 2.94 -1.14 -5.83
C PRO A 68 3.12 -0.30 -4.57
N ASN A 69 2.75 -0.85 -3.40
CA ASN A 69 2.92 -0.17 -2.12
C ASN A 69 4.41 0.07 -1.81
N THR A 70 5.26 -0.91 -2.10
CA THR A 70 6.72 -0.80 -1.89
C THR A 70 7.34 0.26 -2.79
N GLN A 71 6.92 0.35 -4.05
CA GLN A 71 7.39 1.39 -4.98
C GLN A 71 6.93 2.78 -4.53
N PHE A 72 5.71 2.89 -4.03
CA PHE A 72 5.18 4.14 -3.50
C PHE A 72 5.87 4.58 -2.21
N GLU A 73 6.11 3.68 -1.27
CA GLU A 73 6.91 3.98 -0.08
C GLU A 73 8.34 4.41 -0.46
N ARG A 74 8.94 3.79 -1.47
CA ARG A 74 10.24 4.23 -2.01
C ARG A 74 10.19 5.65 -2.58
N LEU A 75 9.14 5.99 -3.33
CA LEU A 75 8.93 7.36 -3.82
C LEU A 75 8.87 8.35 -2.66
N LEU A 76 8.09 8.05 -1.62
CA LEU A 76 7.94 8.88 -0.42
C LEU A 76 9.23 8.99 0.42
N SER A 77 10.10 7.99 0.34
CA SER A 77 11.42 8.02 0.96
C SER A 77 12.46 8.83 0.16
N GLY A 78 12.08 9.41 -0.98
CA GLY A 78 12.96 10.22 -1.82
C GLY A 78 13.64 9.48 -2.97
N SER A 79 13.22 8.26 -3.30
CA SER A 79 13.79 7.53 -4.45
C SER A 79 13.45 8.22 -5.78
N GLU A 80 14.45 8.37 -6.65
CA GLU A 80 14.27 8.91 -8.00
C GLU A 80 13.73 7.88 -9.01
N SER A 81 13.62 6.62 -8.61
CA SER A 81 13.28 5.49 -9.50
C SER A 81 11.82 5.46 -9.97
N HIS A 82 10.95 6.28 -9.38
CA HIS A 82 9.51 6.29 -9.66
C HIS A 82 9.01 7.73 -9.77
N SER A 83 7.99 7.92 -10.60
CA SER A 83 7.30 9.19 -10.76
C SER A 83 5.79 8.99 -10.83
N VAL A 84 5.05 9.99 -10.36
CA VAL A 84 3.59 10.02 -10.48
C VAL A 84 3.25 10.43 -11.90
N THR A 85 2.42 9.63 -12.58
CA THR A 85 1.94 9.93 -13.93
C THR A 85 0.48 10.37 -13.96
N ARG A 86 -0.28 10.01 -12.92
CA ARG A 86 -1.67 10.40 -12.75
C ARG A 86 -2.05 10.39 -11.29
N LEU A 87 -2.73 11.43 -10.86
CA LEU A 87 -3.39 11.49 -9.56
C LEU A 87 -4.90 11.66 -9.76
N ARG A 88 -5.69 10.72 -9.23
CA ARG A 88 -7.15 10.79 -9.20
C ARG A 88 -7.62 10.94 -7.77
N ILE A 89 -8.36 12.01 -7.47
CA ILE A 89 -8.93 12.29 -6.16
C ILE A 89 -10.46 12.18 -6.27
N ILE A 90 -11.08 11.45 -5.34
CA ILE A 90 -12.52 11.20 -5.27
C ILE A 90 -13.05 11.82 -3.98
N GLY A 91 -13.75 12.95 -4.13
CA GLY A 91 -14.51 13.62 -3.08
C GLY A 91 -15.96 13.14 -3.01
N SER A 92 -16.74 13.70 -2.08
CA SER A 92 -18.12 13.26 -1.85
C SER A 92 -19.05 13.56 -3.03
N GLN A 93 -18.78 14.64 -3.77
CA GLN A 93 -19.58 15.02 -4.95
C GLN A 93 -18.76 15.22 -6.23
N ARG A 94 -17.43 15.11 -6.15
CA ARG A 94 -16.53 15.52 -7.24
C ARG A 94 -15.40 14.52 -7.44
N VAL A 95 -15.07 14.27 -8.71
CA VAL A 95 -13.85 13.53 -9.09
C VAL A 95 -12.94 14.49 -9.83
N LYS A 96 -11.68 14.59 -9.40
CA LYS A 96 -10.65 15.34 -10.12
C LYS A 96 -9.52 14.42 -10.52
N VAL A 97 -9.04 14.64 -11.74
CA VAL A 97 -7.95 13.90 -12.33
C VAL A 97 -6.87 14.91 -12.73
N ILE A 98 -5.66 14.64 -12.28
CA ILE A 98 -4.46 15.40 -12.57
C ILE A 98 -3.57 14.48 -13.40
N GLU A 99 -3.41 14.82 -14.67
CA GLU A 99 -2.61 14.09 -15.67
C GLU A 99 -1.65 15.02 -16.43
N ASP A 100 -1.71 16.32 -16.15
CA ASP A 100 -0.81 17.27 -16.77
C ASP A 100 0.61 17.05 -16.25
N GLN A 101 1.57 17.03 -17.18
CA GLN A 101 2.96 16.64 -16.90
C GLN A 101 3.58 17.56 -15.84
N GLY A 102 3.35 18.88 -15.93
CA GLY A 102 3.89 19.85 -14.97
C GLY A 102 3.39 19.63 -13.54
N SER A 103 2.10 19.39 -13.34
CA SER A 103 1.59 19.08 -11.99
C SER A 103 2.09 17.73 -11.49
N CYS A 104 2.18 16.72 -12.36
CA CYS A 104 2.68 15.40 -12.01
C CYS A 104 4.16 15.44 -11.58
N GLU A 105 5.00 16.22 -12.26
CA GLU A 105 6.39 16.46 -11.89
C GLU A 105 6.51 17.21 -10.56
N LEU A 106 5.68 18.23 -10.33
CA LEU A 106 5.64 18.97 -9.07
C LEU A 106 5.20 18.08 -7.90
N ILE A 107 4.15 17.28 -8.08
CA ILE A 107 3.68 16.32 -7.08
C ILE A 107 4.76 15.27 -6.81
N THR A 108 5.41 14.75 -7.85
CA THR A 108 6.51 13.80 -7.72
C THR A 108 7.68 14.42 -6.94
N SER A 109 8.09 15.63 -7.30
CA SER A 109 9.15 16.37 -6.63
C SER A 109 8.80 16.63 -5.16
N ALA A 110 7.57 17.02 -4.88
CA ALA A 110 7.08 17.22 -3.52
C ALA A 110 7.09 15.90 -2.73
N MET A 111 6.58 14.80 -3.29
CA MET A 111 6.58 13.48 -2.64
C MET A 111 8.00 12.94 -2.39
N ARG A 112 8.99 13.33 -3.21
CA ARG A 112 10.41 12.99 -3.01
C ARG A 112 11.10 13.85 -1.95
N ARG A 113 10.56 15.01 -1.59
CA ARG A 113 11.08 15.78 -0.44
C ARG A 113 10.96 14.92 0.82
N PRO A 114 11.81 15.12 1.83
CA PRO A 114 11.79 14.31 3.05
C PRO A 114 10.38 14.32 3.64
N ALA A 115 9.64 13.22 3.41
CA ALA A 115 8.34 13.02 3.99
C ALA A 115 8.56 12.82 5.49
N SER A 116 8.00 13.72 6.30
CA SER A 116 7.95 13.46 7.74
C SER A 116 6.83 12.44 7.98
N VAL A 117 7.20 11.31 8.59
CA VAL A 117 6.21 10.39 9.15
C VAL A 117 5.76 10.99 10.46
N GLY A 118 4.50 11.40 10.53
CA GLY A 118 3.98 12.17 11.66
C GLY A 118 2.60 11.73 12.07
N TYR A 119 2.29 11.94 13.35
CA TYR A 119 0.91 11.94 13.81
C TYR A 119 0.27 13.24 13.33
N VAL A 120 -0.70 13.16 12.41
CA VAL A 120 -1.50 14.33 12.05
C VAL A 120 -2.70 14.37 12.98
N PRO A 121 -2.89 15.45 13.79
CA PRO A 121 -4.03 15.54 14.69
C PRO A 121 -5.32 15.49 13.86
N VAL A 122 -6.06 14.39 14.01
CA VAL A 122 -7.22 13.95 13.21
C VAL A 122 -8.42 14.90 13.28
N ARG A 123 -8.32 16.05 13.96
CA ARG A 123 -9.46 16.92 14.25
C ARG A 123 -9.99 17.72 13.05
N SER A 124 -9.26 17.81 11.93
CA SER A 124 -9.70 18.57 10.75
C SER A 124 -9.27 17.96 9.40
N LEU A 125 -8.89 16.68 9.38
CA LEU A 125 -8.31 16.08 8.19
C LEU A 125 -9.33 15.31 7.36
N VAL A 126 -9.97 15.99 6.39
CA VAL A 126 -10.76 15.30 5.37
C VAL A 126 -9.78 14.62 4.40
N CYS A 127 -9.62 13.31 4.58
CA CYS A 127 -8.90 12.46 3.65
C CYS A 127 -9.86 11.98 2.56
N TYR A 128 -9.56 12.31 1.30
CA TYR A 128 -10.28 11.82 0.14
C TYR A 128 -9.67 10.53 -0.37
N ASP A 129 -10.51 9.62 -0.86
CA ASP A 129 -10.03 8.41 -1.53
C ASP A 129 -9.32 8.81 -2.83
N SER A 130 -8.06 8.41 -2.97
CA SER A 130 -7.28 8.73 -4.16
C SER A 130 -6.59 7.50 -4.76
N THR A 131 -6.37 7.56 -6.06
CA THR A 131 -5.57 6.58 -6.81
C THR A 131 -4.40 7.31 -7.46
N ILE A 132 -3.19 6.88 -7.11
CA ILE A 132 -1.93 7.39 -7.65
C ILE A 132 -1.39 6.35 -8.63
N LYS A 133 -1.21 6.74 -9.89
CA LYS A 133 -0.58 5.90 -10.90
C LYS A 133 0.90 6.25 -11.02
N LEU A 134 1.75 5.24 -10.96
CA LEU A 134 3.19 5.37 -11.14
C LEU A 134 3.58 5.16 -12.61
N ASP A 135 4.76 5.63 -12.98
CA ASP A 135 5.41 5.37 -14.27
C ASP A 135 5.62 3.89 -14.58
N SER A 136 5.77 3.06 -13.56
CA SER A 136 5.80 1.60 -13.66
C SER A 136 4.50 1.00 -14.22
N GLY A 137 3.45 1.81 -14.38
CA GLY A 137 2.11 1.39 -14.80
C GLY A 137 1.24 0.87 -13.66
N GLU A 138 1.82 0.68 -12.48
CA GLU A 138 1.11 0.24 -11.28
C GLU A 138 0.30 1.40 -10.66
N SER A 139 -0.72 1.06 -9.87
CA SER A 139 -1.61 2.03 -9.22
C SER A 139 -1.76 1.71 -7.75
N VAL A 140 -1.74 2.76 -6.94
CA VAL A 140 -1.73 2.70 -5.48
C VAL A 140 -2.91 3.48 -4.95
N GLN A 141 -3.65 2.89 -4.01
CA GLN A 141 -4.69 3.61 -3.28
C GLN A 141 -4.07 4.30 -2.05
N ALA A 142 -4.32 5.59 -1.93
CA ALA A 142 -3.89 6.40 -0.80
C ALA A 142 -4.97 7.43 -0.43
N GLY A 143 -5.09 7.75 0.85
CA GLY A 143 -5.95 8.85 1.29
C GLY A 143 -5.17 10.14 1.08
N ILE A 144 -5.78 11.16 0.49
CA ILE A 144 -5.13 12.46 0.31
C ILE A 144 -5.97 13.54 0.97
N GLY A 145 -5.34 14.32 1.85
CA GLY A 145 -5.89 15.56 2.39
C GLY A 145 -4.97 16.75 2.08
N VAL A 146 -5.52 17.96 2.08
CA VAL A 146 -4.77 19.21 1.89
C VAL A 146 -4.87 20.04 3.19
N PHE A 147 -3.74 20.51 3.70
CA PHE A 147 -3.60 21.34 4.91
C PHE A 147 -3.00 22.67 4.54
N ASP A 148 -3.49 23.75 5.13
CA ASP A 148 -3.02 25.10 4.85
C ASP A 148 -2.43 25.84 6.07
N ASP A 149 -2.39 25.20 7.25
CA ASP A 149 -1.97 25.86 8.50
C ASP A 149 -0.56 26.49 8.42
N ASN A 150 0.31 26.00 7.52
CA ASN A 150 1.64 26.56 7.24
C ASN A 150 1.95 26.59 5.72
N GLY A 151 0.91 26.75 4.90
CA GLY A 151 0.97 26.64 3.44
C GLY A 151 0.57 25.26 2.90
N PRO A 152 0.41 25.13 1.57
CA PRO A 152 -0.23 23.96 0.97
C PRO A 152 0.59 22.70 1.22
N THR A 153 0.03 21.83 2.04
CA THR A 153 0.65 20.60 2.49
C THR A 153 -0.25 19.43 2.15
N LEU A 154 0.29 18.45 1.43
CA LEU A 154 -0.40 17.22 1.09
C LEU A 154 -0.19 16.20 2.21
N VAL A 155 -1.26 15.72 2.82
CA VAL A 155 -1.21 14.59 3.75
C VAL A 155 -1.63 13.35 2.99
N ILE A 156 -0.75 12.35 2.99
CA ILE A 156 -0.95 11.08 2.31
C ILE A 156 -1.11 10.00 3.37
N MET A 157 -2.25 9.34 3.40
CA MET A 157 -2.54 8.19 4.24
C MET A 157 -2.34 6.90 3.43
N HIS A 158 -1.35 6.08 3.80
CA HIS A 158 -1.02 4.85 3.08
C HIS A 158 -0.47 3.74 4.01
N PRO A 159 -0.88 2.47 3.83
CA PRO A 159 -1.87 1.97 2.87
C PRO A 159 -3.32 2.27 3.29
N LEU A 160 -4.19 2.60 2.31
CA LEU A 160 -5.64 2.78 2.53
C LEU A 160 -6.37 1.44 2.68
N ASN A 161 -5.83 0.40 2.03
CA ASN A 161 -6.43 -0.92 2.01
C ASN A 161 -6.30 -1.52 3.42
N ARG A 162 -7.44 -1.82 4.05
CA ARG A 162 -7.64 -2.27 5.45
C ARG A 162 -6.97 -3.62 5.78
N SER A 163 -5.68 -3.75 5.51
CA SER A 163 -4.88 -4.96 5.66
C SER A 163 -3.88 -4.74 6.78
N PHE A 164 -3.98 -5.53 7.85
CA PHE A 164 -3.06 -5.84 8.98
C PHE A 164 -2.10 -4.80 9.59
N SER A 165 -1.88 -3.63 9.00
CA SER A 165 -0.99 -2.57 9.48
C SER A 165 -1.75 -1.25 9.54
N ASP A 166 -1.53 -0.49 10.61
CA ASP A 166 -2.08 0.85 10.73
C ASP A 166 -1.56 1.73 9.57
N PRO A 167 -2.43 2.55 8.95
CA PRO A 167 -2.02 3.44 7.89
C PRO A 167 -1.02 4.46 8.43
N LYS A 168 0.08 4.66 7.69
CA LYS A 168 1.03 5.73 7.98
C LYS A 168 0.53 7.03 7.34
N PHE A 169 0.74 8.14 8.03
CA PHE A 169 0.48 9.46 7.52
C PHE A 169 1.81 10.12 7.14
N TYR A 170 1.91 10.50 5.87
CA TYR A 170 3.05 11.20 5.31
C TYR A 170 2.64 12.65 5.06
N THR A 171 3.39 13.58 5.61
CA THR A 171 3.16 15.01 5.39
C THR A 171 4.16 15.52 4.36
N VAL A 172 3.65 16.00 3.23
CA VAL A 172 4.41 16.40 2.05
C VAL A 172 4.19 17.89 1.77
N PRO A 173 5.21 18.75 1.96
CA PRO A 173 5.08 20.18 1.70
C PRO A 173 5.13 20.46 0.18
N LEU A 174 4.07 21.04 -0.38
CA LEU A 174 4.00 21.36 -1.81
C LEU A 174 4.81 22.62 -2.16
N GLY A 175 5.11 23.46 -1.16
CA GLY A 175 5.89 24.70 -1.31
C GLY A 175 5.02 25.91 -1.65
N ALA A 176 5.59 27.11 -1.50
CA ALA A 176 4.84 28.38 -1.45
C ALA A 176 4.29 28.90 -2.80
N SER A 177 4.45 28.17 -3.91
CA SER A 177 3.99 28.62 -5.23
C SER A 177 3.54 27.44 -6.07
N LEU A 178 2.37 26.89 -5.74
CA LEU A 178 1.69 25.96 -6.62
C LEU A 178 1.22 26.69 -7.88
N PRO A 179 1.25 26.03 -9.06
CA PRO A 179 0.56 26.56 -10.22
C PRO A 179 -0.92 26.81 -9.88
N PRO A 180 -1.51 27.94 -10.28
CA PRO A 180 -2.88 28.30 -9.89
C PRO A 180 -3.92 27.27 -10.36
N GLU A 181 -3.65 26.56 -11.46
CA GLU A 181 -4.51 25.46 -11.92
C GLU A 181 -4.45 24.23 -11.00
N LEU A 182 -3.28 23.91 -10.46
CA LEU A 182 -3.08 22.80 -9.55
C LEU A 182 -3.65 23.13 -8.17
N GLU A 183 -3.38 24.34 -7.68
CA GLU A 183 -3.96 24.87 -6.45
C GLU A 183 -5.49 24.84 -6.51
N LYS A 184 -6.09 25.36 -7.58
CA LYS A 184 -7.55 25.29 -7.76
C LYS A 184 -8.07 23.85 -7.75
N LYS A 185 -7.39 22.91 -8.40
CA LYS A 185 -7.80 21.49 -8.42
C LYS A 185 -7.74 20.85 -7.03
N LEU A 186 -6.73 21.20 -6.23
CA LEU A 186 -6.53 20.66 -4.88
C LEU A 186 -7.44 21.35 -3.85
N MET A 187 -7.56 22.67 -3.91
CA MET A 187 -8.40 23.48 -3.02
C MET A 187 -9.90 23.34 -3.30
N CYS A 188 -10.31 22.88 -4.50
CA CYS A 188 -11.71 22.53 -4.78
C CYS A 188 -12.31 21.50 -3.81
N PHE A 189 -11.46 20.80 -3.06
CA PHE A 189 -11.86 19.83 -2.05
C PHE A 189 -11.79 20.41 -0.63
N ALA A 190 -10.99 21.44 -0.35
CA ALA A 190 -10.85 22.00 1.01
C ALA A 190 -12.14 22.65 1.55
N ASP A 191 -13.07 23.02 0.67
CA ASP A 191 -14.36 23.66 1.01
C ASP A 191 -15.53 22.66 1.21
N GLU A 192 -15.30 21.34 1.14
CA GLU A 192 -16.29 20.27 1.44
C GLU A 192 -16.21 19.79 2.90
#